data_AF-A0AAV7Y8K7-F1
#
_entry.id   AF-A0AAV7Y8K7-F1
#
_cell.length_a   1.000
_cell.length_b   1.000
_cell.length_c   1.000
_cell.angle_alpha   90.00
_cell.angle_beta   90.00
_cell.angle_gamma   90.00
#
_symmetry.space_group_name_H-M   'P 1'
#
loop_
_entity.id
_entity.type
_entity.pdbx_description
1 polymer ?
#
loop_
_entity_poly.entity_id
_entity_poly.type
_entity_poly.pdbx_seq_one_letter_code
_entity_poly.pdbx_strand_id
1 'polypeptide(L)'
;MKMLKFELNKGNYLTQETDPYVFASLLQLFFKGMEPPIITYRYNNLLLENRDNWDNLELIIHKLPHQNQIIFASLIQFCQKITQQQNVEVP
;
A
#
# COMPACT_ATOMS: atom_id res chain seq x y z
N MET A 1 10.75 -3.52 -15.58
CA MET A 1 10.00 -3.96 -14.38
C MET A 1 10.57 -5.22 -13.70
N LYS A 2 10.72 -6.38 -14.39
CA LYS A 2 11.28 -7.60 -13.76
C LYS A 2 12.69 -7.43 -13.17
N MET A 3 13.57 -6.74 -13.88
CA MET A 3 14.95 -6.45 -13.43
C MET A 3 14.96 -5.50 -12.22
N LEU A 4 14.13 -4.47 -12.23
CA LEU A 4 14.03 -3.52 -11.12
C LEU A 4 13.47 -4.16 -9.84
N LYS A 5 12.46 -5.03 -9.97
CA LYS A 5 11.95 -5.86 -8.85
C LYS A 5 13.05 -6.76 -8.26
N PHE A 6 13.88 -7.35 -9.11
CA PHE A 6 14.98 -8.22 -8.69
C PHE A 6 16.08 -7.45 -7.94
N GLU A 7 16.44 -6.26 -8.39
CA GLU A 7 17.42 -5.40 -7.71
C GLU A 7 16.89 -4.89 -6.36
N LEU A 8 15.62 -4.48 -6.29
CA LEU A 8 14.98 -4.09 -5.03
C LEU A 8 14.95 -5.23 -4.02
N ASN A 9 14.67 -6.46 -4.47
CA ASN A 9 14.70 -7.64 -3.61
C ASN A 9 16.09 -7.95 -3.05
N LYS A 10 17.16 -7.49 -3.71
CA LYS A 10 18.54 -7.59 -3.23
C LYS A 10 18.95 -6.44 -2.30
N GLY A 11 18.04 -5.51 -2.01
CA GLY A 11 18.32 -4.30 -1.22
C GLY A 11 19.07 -3.22 -2.00
N ASN A 12 19.09 -3.30 -3.34
CA ASN A 12 19.67 -2.26 -4.18
C ASN A 12 18.62 -1.20 -4.50
N TYR A 13 18.59 -0.14 -3.69
CA TYR A 13 17.63 0.96 -3.79
C TYR A 13 18.10 2.10 -4.70
N LEU A 14 19.34 2.02 -5.22
CA LEU A 14 19.91 3.01 -6.13
C LEU A 14 19.43 2.71 -7.54
N THR A 15 18.23 3.19 -7.86
CA THR A 15 17.67 3.12 -9.21
C THR A 15 17.83 4.46 -9.93
N GLN A 16 18.17 4.41 -11.22
CA GLN A 16 18.08 5.56 -12.12
C GLN A 16 16.67 5.74 -12.70
N GLU A 17 15.73 4.88 -12.31
CA GLU A 17 14.33 5.00 -12.69
C GLU A 17 13.74 6.31 -12.15
N THR A 18 13.04 7.04 -13.03
CA THR A 18 12.44 8.33 -12.71
C THR A 18 10.94 8.35 -13.00
N ASP A 19 10.42 7.34 -13.73
CA ASP A 19 9.01 7.26 -14.07
C ASP A 19 8.15 6.90 -12.83
N PRO A 20 7.26 7.79 -12.37
CA PRO A 20 6.37 7.52 -11.24
C PRO A 20 5.43 6.34 -11.47
N TYR A 21 5.03 6.05 -12.72
CA TYR A 21 4.18 4.91 -13.05
C TYR A 21 4.90 3.57 -12.86
N VAL A 22 6.21 3.54 -13.09
CA VAL A 22 7.04 2.36 -12.81
C VAL A 22 7.12 2.12 -11.31
N PHE A 23 7.33 3.16 -10.51
CA PHE A 23 7.33 3.06 -9.04
C PHE A 23 5.97 2.62 -8.48
N ALA A 24 4.87 3.18 -8.98
CA ALA A 24 3.52 2.78 -8.60
C ALA A 24 3.24 1.30 -8.93
N SER A 25 3.65 0.85 -10.12
CA SER A 25 3.51 -0.54 -10.55
C SER A 25 4.33 -1.50 -9.68
N LEU A 26 5.55 -1.10 -9.30
CA LEU A 26 6.38 -1.89 -8.38
C LEU A 26 5.76 -2.00 -7.00
N LEU A 27 5.25 -0.89 -6.46
CA LEU A 27 4.58 -0.86 -5.16
C LEU A 27 3.35 -1.79 -5.16
N GLN A 28 2.55 -1.73 -6.22
CA GLN A 28 1.40 -2.62 -6.40
C GLN A 28 1.84 -4.10 -6.50
N LEU A 29 2.90 -4.40 -7.26
CA LEU A 29 3.43 -5.75 -7.40
C LEU A 29 4.03 -6.28 -6.09
N PHE A 30 4.61 -5.42 -5.26
CA PHE A 30 5.15 -5.79 -3.96
C PHE A 30 4.02 -6.22 -3.02
N PHE A 31 2.97 -5.41 -2.87
CA PHE A 31 1.84 -5.76 -2.00
C PHE A 31 1.04 -6.95 -2.51
N LYS A 32 0.87 -7.12 -3.83
CA LYS A 32 0.23 -8.33 -4.40
C LYS A 32 1.02 -9.61 -4.14
N GLY A 33 2.34 -9.52 -4.01
CA GLY A 33 3.21 -10.67 -3.75
C GLY A 33 3.44 -10.95 -2.26
N MET A 34 2.86 -10.16 -1.37
CA MET A 34 3.06 -10.29 0.07
C MET A 34 2.17 -11.41 0.64
N GLU A 35 2.79 -12.39 1.30
CA GLU A 35 2.09 -13.45 2.01
C GLU A 35 2.63 -13.52 3.45
N PRO A 36 1.80 -13.28 4.49
CA PRO A 36 0.39 -12.88 4.40
C PRO A 36 0.22 -11.41 3.96
N PRO A 37 -0.92 -11.03 3.36
CA PRO A 37 -1.20 -9.63 2.99
C PRO A 37 -1.26 -8.71 4.22
N ILE A 38 -1.02 -7.41 4.03
CA ILE A 38 -1.06 -6.38 5.10
C ILE A 38 -2.37 -6.46 5.87
N ILE A 39 -3.48 -6.49 5.13
CA ILE A 39 -4.80 -6.79 5.66
C ILE A 39 -4.97 -8.28 5.50
N THR A 40 -4.85 -9.02 6.60
CA THR A 40 -4.99 -10.49 6.55
C THR A 40 -6.40 -10.86 6.07
N TYR A 41 -6.54 -12.03 5.44
CA TYR A 41 -7.82 -12.51 4.92
C TYR A 41 -8.96 -12.48 5.97
N ARG A 42 -8.62 -12.72 7.24
CA ARG A 42 -9.55 -12.62 8.38
C ARG A 42 -10.14 -11.21 8.54
N TYR A 43 -9.32 -10.18 8.41
CA TYR A 43 -9.75 -8.79 8.58
C TYR A 43 -10.34 -8.21 7.29
N ASN A 44 -9.99 -8.76 6.12
CA ASN A 44 -10.51 -8.29 4.85
C ASN A 44 -12.05 -8.40 4.76
N ASN A 45 -12.61 -9.55 5.14
CA ASN A 45 -14.06 -9.74 5.15
C ASN A 45 -14.74 -8.79 6.14
N LEU A 46 -14.17 -8.63 7.34
CA LEU A 46 -14.70 -7.73 8.37
C LEU A 46 -14.70 -6.26 7.92
N LEU A 47 -13.66 -5.82 7.19
CA LEU A 47 -13.62 -4.47 6.63
C LEU A 47 -14.67 -4.26 5.56
N LEU A 48 -14.90 -5.24 4.68
CA LEU A 48 -15.93 -5.16 3.63
C LEU A 48 -17.34 -5.08 4.22
N GLU A 49 -17.61 -5.84 5.28
CA GLU A 49 -18.89 -5.85 5.99
C GLU A 49 -19.16 -4.54 6.75
N ASN A 50 -18.12 -3.82 7.16
CA ASN A 50 -18.22 -2.60 7.98
C ASN A 50 -17.82 -1.33 7.23
N ARG A 51 -17.79 -1.35 5.88
CA ARG A 51 -17.29 -0.25 5.04
C ARG A 51 -17.92 1.12 5.32
N ASP A 52 -19.15 1.15 5.82
CA ASP A 52 -19.93 2.36 6.08
C ASP A 52 -19.88 2.79 7.57
N ASN A 53 -19.15 2.06 8.43
CA ASN A 53 -19.03 2.33 9.86
C ASN A 53 -17.56 2.61 10.26
N TRP A 54 -17.23 3.89 10.37
CA TRP A 54 -15.89 4.36 10.68
C TRP A 54 -15.33 3.83 12.00
N ASP A 55 -16.14 3.79 13.06
CA ASP A 55 -15.71 3.30 14.39
C ASP A 55 -15.30 1.82 14.33
N ASN A 56 -16.07 1.00 13.61
CA ASN A 56 -15.75 -0.40 13.43
C ASN A 56 -14.51 -0.61 12.55
N LEU A 57 -14.35 0.18 11.48
CA LEU A 57 -13.15 0.13 10.64
C LEU A 57 -11.89 0.46 11.43
N GLU A 58 -11.95 1.50 12.26
CA GLU A 58 -10.84 1.89 13.13
C GLU A 58 -10.47 0.76 14.10
N LEU A 59 -11.46 0.15 14.75
CA LEU A 59 -11.23 -0.99 15.64
C LEU A 59 -10.63 -2.21 14.93
N ILE A 60 -11.02 -2.47 13.67
CA ILE A 60 -10.46 -3.57 12.88
C ILE A 60 -8.99 -3.28 12.51
N ILE A 61 -8.67 -2.04 12.13
CA ILE A 61 -7.29 -1.62 11.83
C ILE A 61 -6.40 -1.76 13.07
N HIS A 62 -6.87 -1.35 14.25
CA HIS A 62 -6.12 -1.50 15.51
C HIS A 62 -5.88 -2.96 15.92
N LYS A 63 -6.59 -3.93 15.34
CA LYS A 63 -6.37 -5.37 15.56
C LYS A 63 -5.34 -5.98 14.61
N LEU A 64 -4.85 -5.24 13.62
CA LEU A 64 -3.74 -5.66 12.78
C LEU A 64 -2.45 -5.75 13.61
N PRO A 65 -1.47 -6.58 13.23
CA PRO A 65 -0.13 -6.53 13.83
C PRO A 65 0.47 -5.11 13.75
N HIS A 66 1.22 -4.70 14.76
CA HIS A 66 1.77 -3.32 14.86
C HIS A 66 2.53 -2.88 13.60
N GLN A 67 3.34 -3.76 13.00
CA GLN A 67 4.04 -3.46 11.74
C GLN A 67 3.06 -3.21 10.58
N ASN A 68 1.99 -4.00 10.47
CA ASN A 68 0.97 -3.84 9.45
C ASN A 68 0.18 -2.55 9.64
N GLN A 69 -0.06 -2.12 10.89
CA GLN A 69 -0.68 -0.82 11.19
C GLN A 69 0.18 0.34 10.68
N ILE A 70 1.50 0.31 10.93
CA ILE A 70 2.44 1.34 10.46
C ILE A 70 2.44 1.40 8.93
N ILE A 71 2.55 0.24 8.28
CA ILE A 71 2.55 0.17 6.81
C ILE A 71 1.22 0.68 6.24
N PHE A 72 0.10 0.25 6.81
CA PHE A 72 -1.24 0.68 6.40
C PHE A 72 -1.42 2.20 6.57
N ALA A 73 -1.08 2.76 7.73
CA ALA A 73 -1.15 4.20 7.97
C ALA A 73 -0.25 4.98 7.01
N SER A 74 0.95 4.47 6.72
CA SER A 74 1.86 5.07 5.74
C SER A 74 1.28 5.07 4.33
N LEU A 75 0.60 3.99 3.93
CA LEU A 75 -0.11 3.91 2.64
C LEU A 75 -1.28 4.88 2.57
N ILE A 76 -2.08 5.00 3.64
CA ILE A 76 -3.18 5.97 3.69
C ILE A 76 -2.64 7.40 3.57
N GLN A 77 -1.59 7.75 4.31
CA GLN A 77 -0.95 9.07 4.21
C GLN A 77 -0.38 9.33 2.81
N PHE A 78 0.22 8.32 2.18
CA PHE A 78 0.68 8.41 0.79
C PHE A 78 -0.49 8.67 -0.18
N CYS A 79 -1.57 7.89 -0.08
CA CYS A 79 -2.79 8.06 -0.87
C CYS A 79 -3.44 9.44 -0.65
N GLN A 80 -3.45 9.94 0.58
CA GLN A 80 -3.96 11.28 0.89
C GLN A 80 -3.09 12.36 0.25
N LYS A 81 -1.75 12.25 0.31
CA LYS A 81 -0.85 13.23 -0.32
C LYS A 81 -1.02 13.30 -1.84
N ILE A 82 -1.18 12.16 -2.51
CA ILE A 82 -1.37 12.14 -3.98
C ILE A 82 -2.76 12.64 -4.41
N THR A 83 -3.77 12.57 -3.52
CA THR A 83 -5.14 13.03 -3.80
C THR A 83 -5.41 14.47 -3.36
N GLN A 84 -4.65 14.98 -2.38
CA GLN A 84 -4.73 16.37 -1.91
C GLN A 84 -4.02 17.37 -2.84
N GLN A 85 -3.03 16.92 -3.61
CA GLN A 85 -2.40 17.73 -4.63
C GLN A 85 -3.13 17.53 -5.97
N GLN A 86 -3.41 18.62 -6.67
CA GLN A 86 -3.86 18.68 -8.06
C GLN A 86 -2.82 18.10 -9.05
N ASN A 87 -2.16 16.98 -8.73
CA ASN A 87 -1.18 16.29 -9.57
C ASN A 87 -1.85 15.26 -10.51
N VAL A 88 -3.17 15.29 -10.62
CA VAL A 88 -3.86 14.70 -11.76
C VAL A 88 -3.99 15.80 -12.81
N GLU A 89 -2.88 16.19 -13.44
CA GLU A 89 -2.96 16.64 -14.83
C GLU A 89 -3.39 15.41 -15.62
N VAL A 90 -4.71 15.20 -15.69
CA VAL A 90 -5.32 14.30 -16.65
C VAL A 90 -4.98 14.89 -18.03
N PRO A 91 -4.31 14.15 -18.93
CA PRO A 91 -4.15 14.57 -20.32
C PRO A 91 -5.50 14.71 -21.03
#